data_AF-A0A0L0N369-F1
#
_entry.id   AF-A0A0L0N369-F1
#
_cell.length_a   1.000
_cell.length_b   1.000
_cell.length_c   1.000
_cell.angle_alpha   90.00
_cell.angle_beta   90.00
_cell.angle_gamma   90.00
#
_symmetry.space_group_name_H-M   'P 1'
#
loop_
_entity.id
_entity.type
_entity.pdbx_description
1 polymer ?
#
loop_
_entity_poly.entity_id
_entity_poly.type
_entity_poly.pdbx_seq_one_letter_code
_entity_poly.pdbx_strand_id
1 'polypeptide(L)'
;MRFVADKTDIPVPKLYDSFEDDAAAYLVMEYVEGVTMNKLLPEQRKTVETELERHFEALRGLKSDACLGWPLWDPSSRFVSS
;
A
#
# COMPACT_ATOMS: atom_id res chain seq x y z
N MET A 1 -3.58 -1.67 -1.22
CA MET A 1 -2.96 -0.60 -2.04
C MET A 1 -3.87 0.58 -2.37
N ARG A 2 -5.20 0.47 -2.16
CA ARG A 2 -6.18 1.54 -2.49
C ARG A 2 -5.80 2.93 -1.95
N PHE A 3 -5.36 3.01 -0.70
CA PHE A 3 -5.00 4.29 -0.06
C PHE A 3 -3.94 5.09 -0.83
N VAL A 4 -2.90 4.43 -1.35
CA VAL A 4 -1.83 5.10 -2.12
C VAL A 4 -2.36 5.55 -3.49
N ALA A 5 -3.14 4.69 -4.16
CA ALA A 5 -3.75 5.01 -5.45
C ALA A 5 -4.75 6.17 -5.37
N ASP A 6 -5.49 6.29 -4.25
CA ASP A 6 -6.50 7.33 -4.07
C ASP A 6 -5.90 8.68 -3.67
N LYS A 7 -4.69 8.69 -3.07
CA LYS A 7 -4.07 9.88 -2.49
C LYS A 7 -2.85 10.37 -3.28
N THR A 8 -2.37 9.61 -4.26
CA THR A 8 -1.19 9.96 -5.07
C THR A 8 -1.38 9.54 -6.52
N ASP A 9 -0.64 10.18 -7.42
CA ASP A 9 -0.59 9.79 -8.84
C ASP A 9 0.39 8.65 -9.12
N ILE A 10 0.80 7.90 -8.09
CA ILE A 10 1.78 6.82 -8.25
C ILE A 10 1.09 5.64 -8.93
N PRO A 11 1.63 5.13 -10.04
CA PRO A 11 1.06 3.99 -10.73
C PRO A 11 1.30 2.71 -9.93
N VAL A 12 0.39 2.42 -8.99
CA VAL A 12 0.39 1.17 -8.22
C VAL A 12 -0.60 0.17 -8.84
N PRO A 13 -0.27 -1.13 -8.89
CA PRO A 13 -1.19 -2.15 -9.38
C PRO A 13 -2.50 -2.17 -8.59
N LYS A 14 -3.62 -2.35 -9.28
CA LYS A 14 -4.92 -2.52 -8.61
C LYS A 14 -4.95 -3.83 -7.84
N LEU A 15 -5.38 -3.79 -6.58
CA LEU A 15 -5.65 -4.98 -5.78
C LEU A 15 -7.08 -5.43 -6.05
N TYR A 16 -7.25 -6.61 -6.63
CA TYR A 16 -8.56 -7.20 -6.92
C TYR A 16 -9.11 -7.97 -5.72
N ASP A 17 -8.26 -8.75 -5.05
CA ASP A 17 -8.65 -9.55 -3.90
C ASP A 17 -7.48 -9.77 -2.94
N SER A 18 -7.80 -10.01 -1.68
CA SER A 18 -6.83 -10.40 -0.66
C SER A 18 -7.50 -11.32 0.35
N PHE A 19 -6.92 -12.50 0.54
CA PHE A 19 -7.45 -13.51 1.45
C PHE A 19 -6.32 -14.21 2.18
N GLU A 20 -6.65 -14.80 3.32
CA GLU A 20 -5.74 -15.64 4.09
C GLU A 20 -6.20 -17.08 3.98
N ASP A 21 -5.25 -17.98 3.72
CA ASP A 21 -5.47 -19.43 3.69
C ASP A 21 -4.23 -20.12 4.24
N ASP A 22 -4.41 -21.17 5.05
CA ASP A 22 -3.31 -21.92 5.70
C ASP A 22 -2.22 -21.04 6.37
N ALA A 23 -2.63 -19.99 7.08
CA ALA A 23 -1.76 -19.01 7.74
C ALA A 23 -0.81 -18.25 6.78
N ALA A 24 -1.13 -18.21 5.48
CA ALA A 24 -0.46 -17.40 4.47
C ALA A 24 -1.43 -16.34 3.92
N ALA A 25 -0.90 -15.15 3.64
CA ALA A 25 -1.64 -14.06 3.02
C ALA A 25 -1.44 -14.07 1.50
N TYR A 26 -2.54 -14.01 0.76
CA TYR A 26 -2.57 -13.99 -0.70
C TYR A 26 -3.07 -12.64 -1.19
N LEU A 27 -2.42 -12.11 -2.23
CA LEU A 27 -2.77 -10.84 -2.88
C LEU A 27 -2.97 -11.09 -4.38
N VAL A 28 -4.19 -10.88 -4.86
CA VAL A 28 -4.53 -10.94 -6.29
C VAL A 28 -4.52 -9.52 -6.83
N MET A 29 -3.54 -9.19 -7.67
CA MET A 29 -3.32 -7.85 -8.20
C MET A 29 -3.31 -7.85 -9.72
N GLU A 30 -3.54 -6.67 -10.28
CA GLU A 30 -3.32 -6.37 -11.70
C GLU A 30 -1.90 -6.73 -12.13
N TYR A 31 -1.80 -7.42 -13.26
CA TYR A 31 -0.52 -7.63 -13.92
C TYR A 31 -0.16 -6.40 -14.75
N VAL A 32 0.96 -5.76 -14.41
CA VAL A 32 1.48 -4.60 -15.14
C VAL A 32 2.63 -5.07 -16.03
N GLU A 33 2.46 -4.92 -17.35
CA GLU A 33 3.53 -5.18 -18.30
C GLU A 33 4.62 -4.10 -18.17
N GLY A 34 5.88 -4.53 -18.12
CA GLY A 34 6.99 -3.61 -17.98
C GLY A 34 8.35 -4.29 -18.05
N VAL A 35 9.39 -3.46 -18.05
CA VAL A 35 10.78 -3.92 -17.97
C VAL A 35 11.40 -3.48 -16.66
N THR A 36 12.32 -4.30 -16.16
CA THR A 36 13.07 -3.99 -14.95
C THR A 36 14.03 -2.84 -15.19
N MET A 37 14.22 -1.99 -14.18
CA MET A 37 15.11 -0.81 -14.25
C MET A 37 16.53 -1.11 -14.75
N ASN A 38 17.05 -2.31 -14.46
CA ASN A 38 18.38 -2.73 -14.91
C ASN A 38 18.49 -2.99 -16.43
N LYS A 39 17.37 -3.07 -17.14
CA LYS A 39 17.33 -3.25 -18.61
C LYS A 39 17.19 -1.92 -19.35
N LEU A 40 17.02 -0.80 -18.64
CA LEU A 40 16.91 0.52 -19.25
C LEU A 40 18.28 1.06 -19.65
N LEU A 41 18.30 1.86 -20.72
CA LEU A 41 19.49 2.63 -21.07
C LEU A 41 19.77 3.72 -20.02
N PRO A 42 21.02 4.17 -19.84
CA PRO A 42 21.37 5.16 -18.82
C PRO A 42 20.55 6.44 -18.89
N GLU A 43 20.24 6.91 -20.11
CA GLU A 43 19.44 8.12 -20.34
C GLU A 43 17.99 7.94 -19.89
N GLN A 44 17.38 6.79 -20.22
CA GLN A 44 16.03 6.43 -19.80
C GLN A 44 15.96 6.22 -18.28
N ARG A 45 16.99 5.60 -17.70
CA ARG A 45 17.09 5.40 -16.25
C ARG A 45 17.09 6.72 -15.50
N LYS A 46 17.82 7.72 -16.01
CA LYS A 46 17.87 9.06 -15.41
C LYS A 46 16.49 9.72 -15.38
N THR A 47 15.70 9.57 -16.44
CA THR A 47 14.31 10.05 -16.46
C THR A 47 13.46 9.36 -15.40
N VAL A 48 13.56 8.03 -15.29
CA VAL A 48 12.80 7.26 -14.30
C VAL A 48 13.26 7.56 -12.87
N GLU A 49 14.55 7.80 -12.63
CA GLU A 49 15.08 8.21 -11.32
C GLU A 49 14.42 9.52 -10.84
N THR A 50 14.28 10.51 -11.72
CA THR A 50 13.58 11.77 -11.39
C THR A 50 12.09 11.56 -11.09
N GLU A 51 11.40 10.67 -11.82
CA GLU A 51 10.01 10.34 -11.49
C GLU A 51 9.88 9.61 -10.15
N LEU A 52 10.78 8.68 -9.86
CA LEU A 52 10.83 7.97 -8.58
C LEU A 52 11.04 8.93 -7.40
N GLU A 53 11.93 9.91 -7.53
CA GLU A 53 12.12 10.94 -6.51
C GLU A 53 10.83 11.70 -6.22
N ARG A 54 10.09 12.11 -7.26
CA ARG A 54 8.78 12.75 -7.11
C ARG A 54 7.78 11.84 -6.39
N HIS A 55 7.75 10.56 -6.73
CA HIS A 55 6.87 9.58 -6.07
C HIS A 55 7.25 9.38 -4.60
N PHE A 56 8.53 9.34 -4.26
CA PHE A 56 8.97 9.27 -2.87
C PHE A 56 8.54 10.48 -2.05
N GLU A 57 8.65 11.69 -2.60
CA GLU A 57 8.18 12.90 -1.92
C GLU A 57 6.66 12.87 -1.72
N ALA A 58 5.89 12.39 -2.70
CA ALA A 58 4.46 12.20 -2.55
C ALA A 58 4.11 11.21 -1.43
N LEU A 59 4.82 10.06 -1.36
CA LEU A 59 4.64 9.07 -0.28
C LEU A 59 5.01 9.62 1.10
N ARG A 60 6.07 10.42 1.21
CA ARG A 60 6.49 11.07 2.47
C ARG A 60 5.45 12.06 2.97
N GLY A 61 4.71 12.69 2.06
CA GLY A 61 3.62 13.60 2.39
C GLY A 61 2.34 12.90 2.87
N LEU A 62 2.20 11.58 2.63
CA LEU A 62 1.03 10.83 3.08
C LEU A 62 1.02 10.71 4.59
N LYS A 63 -0.09 11.13 5.19
CA LYS A 63 -0.40 10.91 6.60
C LYS A 63 -1.60 9.98 6.68
N SER A 64 -1.56 9.06 7.63
CA SER A 64 -2.70 8.19 7.92
C SER A 64 -3.87 9.06 8.44
N ASP A 65 -4.99 9.07 7.73
CA ASP A 65 -6.25 9.67 8.22
C ASP A 65 -6.90 8.81 9.32
N ALA A 66 -6.40 7.59 9.53
CA ALA A 66 -6.78 6.74 10.64
C ALA A 66 -6.18 7.29 11.94
N CYS A 67 -6.94 8.13 12.63
CA CYS A 67 -6.99 8.01 14.07
C CYS A 67 -7.32 6.54 14.34
N LEU A 68 -6.38 5.76 14.85
CA LEU A 68 -6.65 4.47 15.48
C LEU A 68 -7.44 4.78 16.76
N GLY A 69 -8.67 5.29 16.59
CA GLY A 69 -9.63 5.47 17.65
C GLY A 69 -10.06 4.09 18.05
N TRP A 70 -9.26 3.44 18.90
CA TRP A 70 -9.68 2.30 19.69
C TRP A 70 -11.03 2.64 20.34
N PRO A 71 -12.12 1.94 20.01
CA PRO A 71 -13.23 1.85 20.92
C PRO A 71 -13.00 0.63 21.80
N LEU A 72 -13.16 0.79 23.11
CA LEU A 72 -13.48 -0.29 24.06
C LEU A 72 -12.31 -1.15 24.59
N TRP A 73 -11.41 -0.55 25.38
CA TRP A 73 -11.03 -1.23 26.62
C TRP A 73 -12.00 -0.73 27.70
N ASP A 74 -13.00 -1.53 28.03
CA ASP A 74 -13.78 -1.35 29.24
C ASP A 74 -13.38 -2.47 30.22
N PRO A 75 -12.66 -2.16 31.30
CA PRO A 75 -12.22 -3.16 32.27
C PRO A 75 -13.38 -3.79 33.05
N SER A 76 -14.63 -3.32 32.87
CA SER A 76 -15.80 -3.79 33.61
C SER A 76 -16.66 -4.85 32.90
N SER A 77 -16.31 -5.29 31.69
CA SER A 77 -17.11 -6.25 30.91
C SER A 77 -16.83 -7.74 31.18
N ARG A 78 -16.15 -8.09 32.28
CA ARG A 78 -15.79 -9.48 32.60
C ARG A 78 -16.49 -10.02 33.85
N PHE A 79 -17.82 -10.16 33.82
CA PHE A 79 -18.57 -11.23 34.51
C PHE A 79 -20.08 -11.09 34.26
N VAL A 80 -20.64 -11.83 33.30
CA VAL A 80 -21.91 -12.56 33.49
C VAL A 80 -21.84 -13.79 32.57
N SER A 81 -21.57 -14.96 33.15
CA SER A 81 -21.93 -16.25 32.58
C SER A 81 -22.99 -16.87 33.49
N SER A 82 -24.20 -17.05 32.96
CA SER A 82 -25.21 -17.95 33.54
C SER A 82 -24.82 -19.41 33.36
#